data_AF-A0A6I1GC36-F1
#
_entry.id   AF-A0A6I1GC36-F1
#
_cell.length_a   1.000
_cell.length_b   1.000
_cell.length_c   1.000
_cell.angle_alpha   90.00
_cell.angle_beta   90.00
_cell.angle_gamma   90.00
#
_symmetry.space_group_name_H-M   'P 1'
#
loop_
_entity.id
_entity.type
_entity.pdbx_description
1 polymer ?
#
loop_
_entity_poly.entity_id
_entity_poly.type
_entity_poly.pdbx_seq_one_letter_code
_entity_poly.pdbx_strand_id
1 'polypeptide(L)'
;MPLDPGSRLDSVPSPSLRSVTVAAGAAFVAMTVPMQLWERRMRATGGPGIVRLQFAGEPSTAYSLLDRWGPAGRRAARQQTWADFAYLKTYAYAGVCGAELLRRRTSPGTRWDRSGRVVRWLPVIAATFDAAENVLLLRTLAASERGEPLDAAALRVTRAAAGTKFTLLLGSICWAVGAATIGTRSNRGR
;
A
#
# COMPACT_ATOMS: atom_id res chain seq x y z
N MET A 1 16.08 -26.57 -12.25
CA MET A 1 15.88 -26.31 -10.81
C MET A 1 14.86 -25.18 -10.69
N PRO A 2 13.62 -25.42 -10.24
CA PRO A 2 12.66 -24.33 -10.06
C PRO A 2 13.11 -23.52 -8.84
N LEU A 3 13.35 -22.23 -9.03
CA LEU A 3 13.59 -21.30 -7.94
C LEU A 3 12.28 -21.13 -7.18
N ASP A 4 12.09 -21.85 -6.08
CA ASP A 4 11.01 -21.55 -5.14
C ASP A 4 11.26 -20.14 -4.58
N PRO A 5 10.43 -19.13 -4.91
CA PRO A 5 10.61 -17.77 -4.42
C PRO A 5 10.56 -17.70 -2.88
N GLY A 6 9.95 -18.70 -2.23
CA GLY A 6 9.93 -18.82 -0.77
C GLY A 6 11.32 -19.03 -0.15
N SER A 7 12.22 -19.71 -0.87
CA SER A 7 13.54 -20.13 -0.36
C SER A 7 14.49 -18.97 -0.02
N ARG A 8 14.34 -17.80 -0.65
CA ARG A 8 15.26 -16.67 -0.46
C ARG A 8 14.97 -15.86 0.80
N LEU A 9 13.70 -15.73 1.22
CA LEU A 9 13.37 -14.97 2.43
C LEU A 9 13.56 -15.82 3.69
N ASP A 10 13.38 -17.13 3.57
CA ASP A 10 13.58 -18.08 4.66
C ASP A 10 15.04 -18.15 5.11
N SER A 11 16.00 -17.90 4.20
CA SER A 11 17.43 -17.87 4.51
C SER A 11 17.91 -16.55 5.14
N VAL A 12 17.10 -15.49 5.12
CA VAL A 12 17.52 -14.19 5.70
C VAL A 12 17.55 -14.28 7.23
N PRO A 13 18.63 -13.83 7.90
CA PRO A 13 18.69 -13.81 9.36
C PRO A 13 17.63 -12.92 10.00
N SER A 14 17.07 -13.38 11.13
CA SER A 14 16.06 -12.61 11.88
C SER A 14 16.52 -11.20 12.31
N PRO A 15 17.80 -10.95 12.69
CA PRO A 15 18.27 -9.59 12.98
C PRO A 15 18.21 -8.65 11.77
N SER A 16 18.54 -9.15 10.58
CA SER A 16 18.46 -8.38 9.34
C SER A 16 17.00 -8.03 9.00
N LEU A 17 16.09 -9.00 9.12
CA LEU A 17 14.66 -8.75 8.94
C LEU A 17 14.13 -7.69 9.93
N ARG A 18 14.53 -7.76 11.21
CA ARG A 18 14.14 -6.76 12.21
C ARG A 18 14.65 -5.37 11.85
N SER A 19 15.91 -5.26 11.45
CA SER A 19 16.53 -4.00 11.07
C SER A 19 15.80 -3.37 9.88
N VAL A 20 15.49 -4.18 8.85
CA VAL A 20 14.70 -3.73 7.69
C VAL A 20 13.29 -3.33 8.10
N THR A 21 12.59 -4.14 8.91
CA THR A 21 11.24 -3.79 9.39
C THR A 21 11.22 -2.47 10.15
N VAL A 22 12.18 -2.25 11.06
CA VAL A 22 12.28 -1.01 11.85
C VAL A 22 12.61 0.18 10.95
N ALA A 23 13.63 0.05 10.08
CA ALA A 23 14.01 1.12 9.17
C ALA A 23 12.88 1.49 8.19
N ALA A 24 12.24 0.49 7.58
CA ALA A 24 11.12 0.69 6.67
C ALA A 24 9.88 1.25 7.39
N GLY A 25 9.60 0.78 8.62
CA GLY A 25 8.53 1.32 9.45
C GLY A 25 8.77 2.77 9.87
N ALA A 26 10.01 3.12 10.25
CA ALA A 26 10.39 4.50 10.55
C ALA A 26 10.26 5.39 9.31
N ALA A 27 10.71 4.92 8.14
CA ALA A 27 10.54 5.61 6.87
C ALA A 27 9.06 5.79 6.51
N PHE A 28 8.21 4.78 6.72
CA PHE A 28 6.76 4.86 6.52
C PHE A 28 6.16 5.99 7.37
N VAL A 29 6.43 6.00 8.68
CA VAL A 29 5.94 7.03 9.61
C VAL A 29 6.44 8.42 9.21
N ALA A 30 7.73 8.55 8.88
CA ALA A 30 8.32 9.81 8.45
C ALA A 30 7.68 10.33 7.16
N MET A 31 7.44 9.45 6.19
CA MET A 31 6.78 9.80 4.93
C MET A 31 5.28 10.08 5.08
N THR A 32 4.61 9.58 6.13
CA THR A 32 3.21 9.93 6.39
C THR A 32 3.05 11.45 6.57
N VAL A 33 4.02 12.16 7.15
CA VAL A 33 3.94 13.61 7.39
C VAL A 33 3.74 14.42 6.10
N PRO A 34 4.62 14.36 5.08
CA PRO A 34 4.41 15.07 3.84
C PRO A 34 3.15 14.59 3.09
N MET A 35 2.82 13.29 3.14
CA MET A 35 1.58 12.76 2.56
C MET A 35 0.34 13.44 3.16
N GLN A 36 0.29 13.61 4.48
CA GLN A 36 -0.80 14.32 5.15
C GLN A 36 -0.82 15.82 4.83
N LEU A 37 0.33 16.44 4.57
CA LEU A 37 0.37 17.85 4.17
C LEU A 37 -0.26 18.07 2.78
N TRP A 38 0.04 17.21 1.81
CA TRP A 38 -0.60 17.29 0.49
C TRP A 38 -2.10 16.95 0.55
N GLU A 39 -2.48 15.94 1.34
CA GLU A 39 -3.88 15.60 1.60
C GLU A 39 -4.65 16.78 2.19
N ARG A 40 -4.07 17.50 3.17
CA ARG A 40 -4.65 18.73 3.73
C ARG A 40 -4.76 19.84 2.70
N ARG A 41 -3.76 20.01 1.81
CA ARG A 41 -3.83 20.99 0.72
C ARG A 41 -4.94 20.68 -0.27
N MET A 42 -5.13 19.41 -0.63
CA MET A 42 -6.26 18.97 -1.47
C MET A 42 -7.61 19.27 -0.81
N ARG A 43 -7.73 19.03 0.51
CA ARG A 43 -8.97 19.32 1.25
C ARG A 43 -9.22 20.81 1.42
N ALA A 44 -8.18 21.60 1.59
CA ALA A 44 -8.27 23.05 1.77
C ALA A 44 -8.86 23.77 0.53
N THR A 45 -8.81 23.17 -0.66
CA THR A 45 -9.46 23.73 -1.85
C THR A 45 -10.96 23.41 -1.95
N GLY A 46 -11.52 22.70 -0.96
CA GLY A 46 -12.92 22.25 -0.98
C GLY A 46 -13.12 20.92 -1.70
N GLY A 47 -12.07 20.32 -2.26
CA GLY A 47 -12.07 18.94 -2.77
C GLY A 47 -11.87 17.89 -1.67
N PRO A 48 -12.03 16.59 -1.97
CA PRO A 48 -11.74 15.52 -1.02
C PRO A 48 -10.27 15.11 -1.03
N GLY A 49 -9.91 14.07 -0.27
CA GLY A 49 -8.61 13.42 -0.36
C GLY A 49 -8.36 12.64 -1.65
N ILE A 50 -7.10 12.25 -1.89
CA ILE A 50 -6.70 11.51 -3.11
C ILE A 50 -7.50 10.22 -3.28
N VAL A 51 -7.84 9.55 -2.16
CA VAL A 51 -8.56 8.27 -2.14
C VAL A 51 -9.91 8.38 -2.85
N ARG A 52 -10.59 9.54 -2.80
CA ARG A 52 -11.85 9.69 -3.54
C ARG A 52 -11.64 9.64 -5.05
N LEU A 53 -10.53 10.15 -5.58
CA LEU A 53 -10.20 10.04 -7.00
C LEU A 53 -9.84 8.59 -7.37
N GLN A 54 -9.12 7.87 -6.51
CA GLN A 54 -8.79 6.45 -6.71
C GLN A 54 -10.05 5.59 -6.94
N PHE A 55 -11.12 5.91 -6.23
CA PHE A 55 -12.40 5.21 -6.33
C PHE A 55 -13.42 5.88 -7.27
N ALA A 56 -13.04 6.91 -8.02
CA ALA A 56 -13.97 7.62 -8.90
C ALA A 56 -14.62 6.68 -9.92
N GLY A 57 -13.83 5.84 -10.59
CA GLY A 57 -14.30 4.79 -11.50
C GLY A 57 -14.94 5.27 -12.82
N GLU A 58 -15.51 6.48 -12.82
CA GLU A 58 -16.22 7.06 -13.96
C GLU A 58 -15.74 8.50 -14.24
N PRO A 59 -15.66 8.93 -15.52
CA PRO A 59 -15.20 10.27 -15.90
C PRO A 59 -15.99 11.40 -15.24
N SER A 60 -17.33 11.31 -15.19
CA SER A 60 -18.19 12.34 -14.59
C SER A 60 -17.86 12.58 -13.11
N THR A 61 -17.64 11.49 -12.36
CA THR A 61 -17.21 11.57 -10.96
C THR A 61 -15.81 12.16 -10.87
N ALA A 62 -14.87 11.69 -11.69
CA ALA A 62 -13.50 12.20 -11.69
C ALA A 62 -13.43 13.71 -11.98
N TYR A 63 -14.14 14.20 -13.01
CA TYR A 63 -14.22 15.63 -13.31
C TYR A 63 -14.77 16.45 -12.13
N SER A 64 -15.87 16.00 -11.52
CA SER A 64 -16.45 16.70 -10.36
C SER A 64 -15.47 16.87 -9.19
N LEU A 65 -14.58 15.89 -8.99
CA LEU A 65 -13.53 15.92 -7.96
C LEU A 65 -12.40 16.86 -8.35
N LEU A 66 -11.95 16.78 -9.60
CA LEU A 66 -10.86 17.58 -10.15
C LEU A 66 -11.22 19.06 -10.24
N ASP A 67 -12.48 19.39 -10.55
CA ASP A 67 -12.99 20.76 -10.57
C ASP A 67 -13.01 21.36 -9.17
N ARG A 68 -13.49 20.61 -8.18
CA ARG A 68 -13.42 21.02 -6.77
C ARG A 68 -11.99 21.22 -6.28
N TRP A 69 -11.03 20.46 -6.79
CA TRP A 69 -9.63 20.67 -6.42
C TRP A 69 -9.03 21.94 -7.00
N GLY A 70 -9.51 22.37 -8.17
CA GLY A 70 -8.90 23.44 -8.94
C GLY A 70 -7.41 23.20 -9.22
N PRO A 71 -6.67 24.22 -9.68
CA PRO A 71 -5.25 24.09 -9.98
C PRO A 71 -4.38 23.73 -8.76
N ALA A 72 -4.70 24.27 -7.58
CA ALA A 72 -3.90 24.04 -6.37
C ALA A 72 -4.05 22.61 -5.83
N GLY A 73 -5.28 22.08 -5.76
CA GLY A 73 -5.53 20.72 -5.31
C GLY A 73 -4.97 19.69 -6.29
N ARG A 74 -5.09 19.91 -7.61
CA ARG A 74 -4.49 19.03 -8.64
C ARG A 74 -2.96 18.97 -8.53
N ARG A 75 -2.29 20.10 -8.29
CA ARG A 75 -0.84 20.12 -8.03
C ARG A 75 -0.46 19.33 -6.78
N ALA A 76 -1.22 19.49 -5.69
CA ALA A 76 -0.99 18.73 -4.46
C ALA A 76 -1.21 17.23 -4.67
N ALA A 77 -2.28 16.84 -5.38
CA ALA A 77 -2.54 15.46 -5.78
C ALA A 77 -1.36 14.87 -6.55
N ARG A 78 -0.88 15.57 -7.59
CA ARG A 78 0.26 15.13 -8.40
C ARG A 78 1.54 14.95 -7.57
N GLN A 79 1.84 15.88 -6.67
CA GLN A 79 3.00 15.78 -5.77
C GLN A 79 2.87 14.58 -4.83
N GLN A 80 1.69 14.37 -4.25
CA GLN A 80 1.41 13.23 -3.40
C GLN A 80 1.55 11.91 -4.15
N THR A 81 0.98 11.80 -5.36
CA THR A 81 1.07 10.58 -6.19
C THR A 81 2.51 10.26 -6.57
N TRP A 82 3.34 11.26 -6.88
CA TRP A 82 4.77 11.01 -7.11
C TRP A 82 5.51 10.53 -5.85
N ALA A 83 5.21 11.11 -4.68
CA ALA A 83 5.77 10.67 -3.42
C ALA A 83 5.32 9.25 -3.03
N ASP A 84 4.13 8.83 -3.49
CA ASP A 84 3.56 7.53 -3.17
C ASP A 84 4.38 6.35 -3.73
N PHE A 85 5.14 6.56 -4.83
CA PHE A 85 6.11 5.56 -5.31
C PHE A 85 7.23 5.25 -4.32
N ALA A 86 7.65 6.24 -3.53
CA ALA A 86 8.58 6.01 -2.43
C ALA A 86 7.86 5.41 -1.22
N TYR A 87 6.63 5.86 -0.95
CA TYR A 87 5.82 5.40 0.17
C TYR A 87 5.48 3.90 0.07
N LEU A 88 5.13 3.41 -1.12
CA LEU A 88 4.79 2.00 -1.32
C LEU A 88 5.92 1.05 -0.97
N LYS A 89 7.18 1.47 -1.19
CA LYS A 89 8.35 0.67 -0.80
C LYS A 89 8.42 0.51 0.71
N THR A 90 8.12 1.57 1.46
CA THR A 90 8.21 1.55 2.93
C THR A 90 7.26 0.52 3.53
N TYR A 91 5.98 0.53 3.16
CA TYR A 91 5.03 -0.45 3.69
C TYR A 91 5.25 -1.86 3.12
N ALA A 92 5.72 -1.99 1.87
CA ALA A 92 6.00 -3.30 1.27
C ALA A 92 7.12 -4.02 2.04
N TYR A 93 8.25 -3.34 2.28
CA TYR A 93 9.38 -3.89 3.04
C TYR A 93 9.02 -4.12 4.51
N ALA A 94 8.36 -3.15 5.16
CA ALA A 94 7.93 -3.31 6.54
C ALA A 94 6.98 -4.51 6.68
N GLY A 95 6.02 -4.64 5.77
CA GLY A 95 5.01 -5.69 5.75
C GLY A 95 5.59 -7.08 5.50
N VAL A 96 6.41 -7.27 4.46
CA VAL A 96 6.98 -8.59 4.13
C VAL A 96 7.93 -9.09 5.22
N CYS A 97 8.84 -8.23 5.71
CA CYS A 97 9.79 -8.62 6.75
C CYS A 97 9.08 -8.79 8.11
N GLY A 98 8.12 -7.93 8.43
CA GLY A 98 7.32 -8.03 9.65
C GLY A 98 6.47 -9.29 9.70
N ALA A 99 5.79 -9.62 8.59
CA ALA A 99 5.01 -10.84 8.48
C ALA A 99 5.88 -12.09 8.57
N GLU A 100 7.08 -12.09 7.97
CA GLU A 100 8.04 -13.18 8.11
C GLU A 100 8.51 -13.36 9.56
N LEU A 101 8.84 -12.27 10.26
CA LEU A 101 9.21 -12.31 11.67
C LEU A 101 8.08 -12.86 12.55
N LEU A 102 6.84 -12.53 12.26
CA LEU A 102 5.68 -13.08 12.97
C LEU A 102 5.48 -14.56 12.66
N ARG A 103 5.62 -14.97 11.40
CA ARG A 103 5.53 -16.38 10.99
C ARG A 103 6.56 -17.24 11.74
N ARG A 104 7.80 -16.77 11.88
CA ARG A 104 8.87 -17.48 12.62
C ARG A 104 8.57 -17.68 14.11
N ARG A 105 7.62 -16.93 14.69
CA ARG A 105 7.15 -17.14 16.07
C ARG A 105 6.03 -18.17 16.17
N THR A 106 5.46 -18.59 15.05
CA THR A 106 4.42 -19.62 15.01
C THR A 106 5.08 -21.01 14.96
N SER A 107 4.44 -22.02 15.54
CA SER A 107 4.97 -23.38 15.50
C SER A 107 5.02 -23.91 14.06
N PRO A 108 6.12 -24.53 13.62
CA PRO A 108 6.24 -25.10 12.27
C PRO A 108 5.10 -26.08 11.95
N GLY A 109 4.62 -26.07 10.70
CA GLY A 109 3.56 -26.99 10.22
C GLY A 109 2.13 -26.61 10.61
N THR A 110 1.95 -25.66 11.53
CA THR A 110 0.62 -25.14 11.88
C THR A 110 -0.05 -24.42 10.69
N ARG A 111 -1.36 -24.20 10.81
CA ARG A 111 -2.11 -23.38 9.82
C ARG A 111 -1.56 -21.95 9.71
N TRP A 112 -0.99 -21.43 10.80
CA TRP A 112 -0.39 -20.08 10.84
C TRP A 112 0.96 -20.03 10.13
N ASP A 113 1.81 -21.03 10.33
CA ASP A 113 3.07 -21.14 9.58
C ASP A 113 2.80 -21.28 8.07
N ARG A 114 1.86 -22.16 7.69
CA ARG A 114 1.47 -22.37 6.29
C ARG A 114 0.88 -21.13 5.64
N SER A 115 -0.10 -20.48 6.29
CA SER A 115 -0.68 -19.25 5.75
C SER A 115 0.32 -18.09 5.72
N GLY A 116 1.22 -17.99 6.70
CA GLY A 116 2.27 -16.97 6.74
C GLY A 116 3.24 -17.02 5.57
N ARG A 117 3.54 -18.22 5.03
CA ARG A 117 4.38 -18.37 3.82
C ARG A 117 3.79 -17.65 2.60
N VAL A 118 2.46 -17.59 2.53
CA VAL A 118 1.72 -16.89 1.46
C VAL A 118 1.47 -15.44 1.83
N VAL A 119 0.92 -15.21 3.03
CA VAL A 119 0.45 -13.88 3.47
C VAL A 119 1.59 -12.85 3.56
N ARG A 120 2.81 -13.28 3.84
CA ARG A 120 3.99 -12.39 3.86
C ARG A 120 4.19 -11.62 2.55
N TRP A 121 3.71 -12.15 1.42
CA TRP A 121 3.86 -11.51 0.11
C TRP A 121 2.75 -10.52 -0.23
N LEU A 122 1.62 -10.50 0.50
CA LEU A 122 0.49 -9.61 0.19
C LEU A 122 0.89 -8.12 0.15
N PRO A 123 1.74 -7.58 1.05
CA PRO A 123 2.17 -6.18 0.96
C PRO A 123 2.95 -5.85 -0.31
N VAL A 124 3.77 -6.79 -0.80
CA VAL A 124 4.53 -6.61 -2.04
C VAL A 124 3.60 -6.63 -3.24
N ILE A 125 2.63 -7.56 -3.27
CA ILE A 125 1.61 -7.62 -4.32
C ILE A 125 0.73 -6.37 -4.26
N ALA A 126 0.35 -5.89 -3.07
CA ALA A 126 -0.40 -4.64 -2.93
C ALA A 126 0.36 -3.45 -3.52
N ALA A 127 1.68 -3.39 -3.31
CA ALA A 127 2.54 -2.34 -3.85
C ALA A 127 2.64 -2.36 -5.38
N THR A 128 2.48 -3.51 -6.05
CA THR A 128 2.42 -3.55 -7.53
C THR A 128 1.11 -2.98 -8.06
N PHE A 129 -0.02 -3.29 -7.41
CA PHE A 129 -1.31 -2.65 -7.72
C PHE A 129 -1.27 -1.14 -7.42
N ASP A 130 -0.64 -0.74 -6.33
CA ASP A 130 -0.44 0.67 -5.96
C ASP A 130 0.38 1.43 -7.01
N ALA A 131 1.48 0.84 -7.50
CA ALA A 131 2.27 1.44 -8.57
C ALA A 131 1.46 1.60 -9.87
N ALA A 132 0.69 0.58 -10.26
CA ALA A 132 -0.17 0.66 -11.44
C ALA A 132 -1.24 1.74 -11.30
N GLU A 133 -1.89 1.81 -10.13
CA GLU A 133 -2.86 2.85 -9.80
C GLU A 133 -2.22 4.25 -9.85
N ASN A 134 -1.04 4.44 -9.27
CA ASN A 134 -0.34 5.74 -9.28
C ASN A 134 0.03 6.20 -10.69
N VAL A 135 0.44 5.29 -11.59
CA VAL A 135 0.66 5.62 -13.01
C VAL A 135 -0.64 6.09 -13.67
N LEU A 136 -1.75 5.39 -13.43
CA LEU A 136 -3.04 5.75 -14.02
C LEU A 136 -3.58 7.07 -13.45
N LEU A 137 -3.43 7.32 -12.15
CA LEU A 137 -3.76 8.61 -11.54
C LEU A 137 -2.96 9.76 -12.16
N LEU A 138 -1.65 9.60 -12.35
CA LEU A 138 -0.83 10.62 -12.99
C LEU A 138 -1.29 10.90 -14.42
N ARG A 139 -1.70 9.87 -15.17
CA ARG A 139 -2.30 10.04 -16.51
C ARG A 139 -3.61 10.80 -16.45
N THR A 140 -4.51 10.46 -15.52
CA THR A 140 -5.79 11.17 -15.30
C THR A 140 -5.57 12.64 -14.97
N LEU A 141 -4.64 12.93 -14.04
CA LEU A 141 -4.31 14.31 -13.66
C LEU A 141 -3.74 15.09 -14.85
N ALA A 142 -2.82 14.49 -15.61
CA ALA A 142 -2.21 15.13 -16.77
C ALA A 142 -3.22 15.38 -17.90
N ALA A 143 -4.14 14.43 -18.17
CA ALA A 143 -5.21 14.62 -19.14
C ALA A 143 -6.14 15.78 -18.74
N SER A 144 -6.54 15.84 -17.46
CA SER A 144 -7.35 16.95 -16.94
C SER A 144 -6.65 18.30 -17.06
N GLU A 145 -5.35 18.38 -16.78
CA GLU A 145 -4.55 19.61 -16.94
C GLU A 145 -4.48 20.08 -18.39
N ARG A 146 -4.49 19.16 -19.37
CA ARG A 146 -4.50 19.47 -20.81
C ARG A 146 -5.90 19.71 -21.40
N GLY A 147 -6.96 19.54 -20.61
CA GLY A 147 -8.34 19.61 -21.11
C GLY A 147 -8.73 18.43 -22.01
N GLU A 148 -8.03 17.30 -21.88
CA GLU A 148 -8.30 16.08 -22.66
C GLU A 148 -9.41 15.24 -22.00
N PRO A 149 -10.15 14.45 -22.79
CA PRO A 149 -11.14 13.53 -22.26
C PRO A 149 -10.51 12.48 -21.33
N LEU A 150 -11.10 12.28 -20.16
CA LEU A 150 -10.66 11.22 -19.23
C LEU A 150 -11.05 9.83 -19.75
N ASP A 151 -10.08 8.92 -19.72
CA ASP A 151 -10.26 7.52 -20.11
C ASP A 151 -11.04 6.74 -19.03
N ALA A 152 -12.29 6.37 -19.35
CA ALA A 152 -13.15 5.59 -18.48
C ALA A 152 -12.59 4.20 -18.15
N ALA A 153 -11.91 3.55 -19.10
CA ALA A 153 -11.30 2.24 -18.86
C ALA A 153 -10.14 2.38 -17.85
N ALA A 154 -9.28 3.38 -18.04
CA ALA A 154 -8.21 3.68 -17.08
C ALA A 154 -8.77 3.94 -15.66
N LEU A 155 -9.83 4.74 -15.52
CA LEU A 155 -10.45 5.03 -14.22
C LEU A 155 -11.01 3.77 -13.54
N ARG A 156 -11.61 2.85 -14.30
CA ARG A 156 -12.08 1.55 -13.77
C ARG A 156 -10.91 0.68 -13.31
N VAL A 157 -9.81 0.66 -14.06
CA VAL A 157 -8.60 -0.08 -13.67
C VAL A 157 -7.96 0.55 -12.42
N THR A 158 -7.87 1.88 -12.32
CA THR A 158 -7.44 2.61 -11.12
C THR A 158 -8.26 2.17 -9.90
N ARG A 159 -9.59 2.15 -10.03
CA ARG A 159 -10.50 1.74 -8.94
C ARG A 159 -10.30 0.27 -8.56
N ALA A 160 -10.17 -0.62 -9.53
CA ALA A 160 -9.94 -2.05 -9.28
C ALA A 160 -8.58 -2.28 -8.58
N ALA A 161 -7.53 -1.61 -9.04
CA ALA A 161 -6.21 -1.67 -8.43
C ALA A 161 -6.23 -1.13 -6.99
N ALA A 162 -6.88 0.01 -6.75
CA ALA A 162 -7.07 0.58 -5.42
C ALA A 162 -7.84 -0.38 -4.49
N GLY A 163 -8.97 -0.93 -4.94
CA GLY A 163 -9.73 -1.90 -4.13
C GLY A 163 -8.92 -3.16 -3.81
N THR A 164 -8.15 -3.65 -4.80
CA THR A 164 -7.31 -4.84 -4.64
C THR A 164 -6.18 -4.58 -3.64
N LYS A 165 -5.44 -3.47 -3.74
CA LYS A 165 -4.36 -3.15 -2.80
C LYS A 165 -4.88 -3.05 -1.37
N PHE A 166 -6.02 -2.36 -1.15
CA PHE A 166 -6.59 -2.22 0.19
C PHE A 166 -7.03 -3.56 0.77
N THR A 167 -7.60 -4.44 -0.05
CA THR A 167 -8.00 -5.80 0.38
C THR A 167 -6.78 -6.64 0.78
N LEU A 168 -5.72 -6.60 -0.02
CA LEU A 168 -4.48 -7.33 0.26
C LEU A 168 -3.80 -6.84 1.54
N LEU A 169 -3.71 -5.52 1.73
CA LEU A 169 -3.14 -4.93 2.94
C LEU A 169 -3.97 -5.26 4.18
N LEU A 170 -5.30 -5.18 4.09
CA LEU A 170 -6.19 -5.56 5.19
C LEU A 170 -6.01 -7.04 5.56
N GLY A 171 -5.95 -7.94 4.57
CA GLY A 171 -5.69 -9.36 4.80
C GLY A 171 -4.35 -9.60 5.50
N SER A 172 -3.30 -8.89 5.09
CA SER A 172 -1.98 -8.95 5.73
C SER A 172 -2.02 -8.50 7.20
N ILE A 173 -2.70 -7.38 7.49
CA ILE A 173 -2.86 -6.85 8.85
C ILE A 173 -3.66 -7.82 9.73
N CYS A 174 -4.81 -8.31 9.25
CA CYS A 174 -5.64 -9.25 9.99
C CYS A 174 -4.86 -10.52 10.37
N TRP A 175 -4.09 -11.06 9.43
CA TRP A 175 -3.23 -12.21 9.71
C TRP A 175 -2.13 -11.88 10.71
N ALA A 176 -1.45 -10.74 10.57
CA ALA A 176 -0.37 -10.31 11.45
C ALA A 176 -0.85 -10.14 12.90
N VAL A 177 -2.02 -9.53 13.10
CA VAL A 177 -2.66 -9.41 14.42
C VAL A 177 -2.97 -10.80 14.99
N GLY A 178 -3.56 -11.69 14.20
CA GLY A 178 -3.81 -13.08 14.60
C GLY A 178 -2.54 -13.82 15.04
N ALA A 179 -1.49 -13.79 14.21
CA ALA A 179 -0.21 -14.42 14.49
C ALA A 179 0.45 -13.86 15.76
N ALA A 180 0.40 -12.54 15.98
CA ALA A 180 0.95 -11.89 17.16
C ALA A 180 0.25 -12.36 18.45
N THR A 181 -1.08 -12.48 18.46
CA THR A 181 -1.82 -12.93 19.65
C THR A 181 -1.49 -14.36 20.05
N ILE A 182 -1.26 -15.26 19.09
CA ILE A 182 -0.91 -16.66 19.37
C ILE A 182 0.50 -16.78 19.96
N GLY A 183 1.46 -16.02 19.42
CA GLY A 183 2.83 -15.97 19.96
C GLY A 183 2.88 -15.54 21.42
N THR A 184 1.99 -14.63 21.86
CA THR A 184 1.91 -14.20 23.27
C THR A 184 1.38 -15.28 24.21
N ARG A 185 0.52 -16.18 23.72
CA ARG A 185 -0.05 -17.28 24.54
C ARG A 185 0.96 -18.38 24.80
N SER A 186 1.82 -18.70 23.83
CA SER A 186 2.87 -19.72 23.99
C SER A 186 3.95 -19.33 24.99
N ASN A 187 4.14 -18.05 25.27
CA ASN A 187 5.20 -17.54 26.15
C ASN A 187 4.76 -17.36 27.63
N ARG A 188 3.46 -17.52 27.92
CA ARG A 188 2.91 -17.47 29.30
C ARG A 188 2.73 -18.85 29.94
N GLY A 189 3.01 -19.93 29.20
CA GLY A 189 2.90 -21.32 29.67
C GLY A 189 4.25 -22.01 29.90
N ARG A 190 5.34 -21.24 29.97
CA ARG A 190 6.69 -21.66 30.39
C ARG A 190 7.10 -20.79 31.56
#